data_AF-A0A7C7ZU11-F1
#
_entry.id   AF-A0A7C7ZU11-F1
#
_cell.length_a   1.000
_cell.length_b   1.000
_cell.length_c   1.000
_cell.angle_alpha   90.00
_cell.angle_beta   90.00
_cell.angle_gamma   90.00
#
_symmetry.space_group_name_H-M   'P 1'
#
loop_
_entity.id
_entity.type
_entity.pdbx_description
1 polymer ?
#
loop_
_entity_poly.entity_id
_entity_poly.type
_entity_poly.pdbx_seq_one_letter_code
_entity_poly.pdbx_strand_id
1 'polypeptide(L)'
;MASKGKEERSEQKAYWEEKLSQRLAELKEKGVESGKAAKDTAVRQIRAKLRETNNRLATIVNLEKKVQEMIVTKAEKLAAPKEKKSRKKEAQEEAESKRQQKKKKKKEKKAE
;
A
#
# COMPACT_ATOMS: atom_id res chain seq x y z
N MET A 1 5.95 4.23 -13.55
CA MET A 1 5.09 4.69 -12.45
C MET A 1 5.87 4.67 -11.14
N ALA A 2 6.84 5.57 -10.99
CA ALA A 2 7.42 5.83 -9.68
C ALA A 2 6.49 6.82 -9.01
N SER A 3 5.81 6.43 -7.94
CA SER A 3 5.10 7.38 -7.10
C SER A 3 6.14 8.38 -6.61
N LYS A 4 6.12 9.60 -7.17
CA LYS A 4 6.85 10.76 -6.65
C LYS A 4 6.86 10.72 -5.13
N GLY A 5 8.05 10.84 -4.53
CA GLY A 5 8.26 10.66 -3.10
C GLY A 5 7.37 11.59 -2.26
N LYS A 6 7.26 11.30 -0.96
CA LYS A 6 6.49 12.11 -0.01
C LYS A 6 6.90 13.59 -0.07
N GLU A 7 8.19 13.86 -0.22
CA GLU A 7 8.81 15.19 -0.34
C GLU A 7 8.34 15.93 -1.59
N GLU A 8 8.47 15.34 -2.77
CA GLU A 8 7.99 15.94 -4.03
C GLU A 8 6.48 16.25 -3.98
N ARG A 9 5.70 15.43 -3.27
CA ARG A 9 4.26 15.65 -3.08
C ARG A 9 3.96 16.78 -2.11
N SER A 10 4.77 16.95 -1.06
CA SER A 10 4.67 18.11 -0.17
C SER A 10 5.07 19.40 -0.87
N GLU A 11 6.11 19.38 -1.71
CA GLU A 11 6.50 20.55 -2.51
C GLU A 11 5.40 20.93 -3.51
N GLN A 12 4.80 19.95 -4.20
CA GLN A 12 3.66 20.19 -5.06
C GLN A 12 2.48 20.80 -4.30
N LYS A 13 2.23 20.33 -3.07
CA LYS A 13 1.18 20.90 -2.23
C LYS A 13 1.47 22.37 -1.92
N ALA A 14 2.68 22.70 -1.48
CA ALA A 14 3.08 24.08 -1.20
C ALA A 14 2.94 24.98 -2.44
N TYR A 15 3.37 24.50 -3.61
CA TYR A 15 3.20 25.22 -4.88
C TYR A 15 1.73 25.52 -5.20
N TRP A 16 0.84 24.54 -5.02
CA TRP A 16 -0.59 24.76 -5.28
C TRP A 16 -1.25 25.66 -4.21
N GLU A 17 -0.79 25.63 -2.97
CA GLU A 17 -1.26 26.53 -1.90
C GLU A 17 -0.86 27.99 -2.18
N GLU A 18 0.38 28.21 -2.62
CA GLU A 18 0.85 29.54 -3.02
C GLU A 18 0.09 30.05 -4.25
N LYS A 19 -0.13 29.19 -5.24
CA LYS A 19 -0.92 29.56 -6.43
C LYS A 19 -2.38 29.88 -6.09
N LEU A 20 -2.93 29.20 -5.08
CA LEU A 20 -4.27 29.49 -4.58
C LEU A 20 -4.32 30.85 -3.89
N SER A 21 -3.32 31.18 -3.06
CA SER A 21 -3.29 32.46 -2.35
C SER A 21 -3.11 33.64 -3.30
N GLN A 22 -2.23 33.51 -4.29
CA GLN A 22 -2.04 34.50 -5.37
C GLN A 22 -3.36 34.75 -6.11
N ARG A 23 -4.04 33.68 -6.55
CA ARG A 23 -5.31 33.83 -7.28
C ARG A 23 -6.41 34.47 -6.42
N LEU A 24 -6.47 34.14 -5.14
CA LEU A 24 -7.43 34.75 -4.21
C LEU A 24 -7.11 36.23 -3.96
N ALA A 25 -5.83 36.61 -3.93
CA ALA A 25 -5.42 38.01 -3.83
C ALA A 25 -5.84 38.79 -5.08
N GLU A 26 -5.55 38.28 -6.28
CA GLU A 26 -5.99 38.90 -7.55
C GLU A 26 -7.51 39.10 -7.62
N LEU A 27 -8.29 38.11 -7.14
CA LEU A 27 -9.74 38.20 -7.13
C LEU A 27 -10.25 39.25 -6.14
N LYS A 28 -9.59 39.38 -4.97
CA LYS A 28 -9.90 40.43 -4.00
C LYS A 28 -9.60 41.82 -4.55
N GLU A 29 -8.45 42.00 -5.23
CA GLU A 29 -8.09 43.26 -5.88
C GLU A 29 -9.10 43.66 -6.97
N LYS A 30 -9.67 42.68 -7.67
CA LYS A 30 -10.73 42.87 -8.65
C LYS A 30 -12.11 43.11 -8.03
N GLY A 31 -12.23 43.18 -6.71
CA GLY A 31 -13.50 43.37 -6.00
C GLY A 31 -14.43 42.15 -6.05
N VAL A 32 -13.90 40.96 -6.34
CA VAL A 32 -14.70 39.73 -6.37
C VAL A 32 -14.93 39.23 -4.95
N GLU A 33 -16.19 39.20 -4.54
CA GLU A 33 -16.61 38.64 -3.25
C GLU A 33 -16.21 37.16 -3.12
N SER A 34 -15.90 36.74 -1.90
CA SER A 34 -15.44 35.37 -1.57
C SER A 34 -16.36 34.27 -2.11
N GLY A 35 -17.68 34.48 -2.09
CA GLY A 35 -18.66 33.54 -2.64
C GLY A 35 -18.58 33.36 -4.16
N LYS A 36 -18.26 34.43 -4.89
CA LYS A 36 -18.02 34.39 -6.35
C LYS A 36 -16.63 33.85 -6.66
N ALA A 37 -15.62 34.18 -5.84
CA ALA A 37 -14.27 33.62 -5.93
C ALA A 37 -14.26 32.09 -5.76
N ALA A 38 -15.15 31.53 -4.94
CA ALA A 38 -15.29 30.08 -4.82
C ALA A 38 -15.81 29.38 -6.10
N LYS A 39 -16.52 30.14 -6.95
CA LYS A 39 -17.04 29.65 -8.24
C LYS A 39 -16.04 29.82 -9.38
N ASP A 40 -14.96 30.59 -9.19
CA ASP A 40 -13.88 30.76 -10.16
C ASP A 40 -13.29 29.39 -10.54
N THR A 41 -13.16 29.15 -11.84
CA THR A 41 -12.75 27.86 -12.40
C THR A 41 -11.32 27.53 -11.99
N ALA A 42 -10.42 28.51 -11.97
CA ALA A 42 -9.03 28.32 -11.57
C ALA A 42 -8.93 27.97 -10.08
N VAL A 43 -9.65 28.68 -9.21
CA VAL A 43 -9.75 28.35 -7.77
C VAL A 43 -10.25 26.92 -7.56
N ARG A 44 -11.30 26.50 -8.28
CA ARG A 44 -11.83 25.13 -8.20
C ARG A 44 -10.81 24.08 -8.65
N GLN A 45 -10.12 24.33 -9.76
CA GLN A 45 -9.07 23.43 -10.27
C GLN A 45 -7.90 23.30 -9.30
N ILE A 46 -7.42 24.40 -8.73
CA ILE A 46 -6.32 24.38 -7.76
C ILE A 46 -6.73 23.61 -6.49
N ARG A 47 -7.94 23.85 -5.97
CA ARG A 47 -8.48 23.09 -4.84
C ARG A 47 -8.63 21.60 -5.14
N ALA A 48 -9.03 21.24 -6.36
CA ALA A 48 -9.11 19.84 -6.77
C ALA A 48 -7.74 19.17 -6.74
N LYS A 49 -6.71 19.83 -7.29
CA LYS A 49 -5.32 19.33 -7.25
C LYS A 49 -4.80 19.19 -5.81
N LEU A 50 -5.13 20.12 -4.92
CA LEU A 50 -4.80 20.02 -3.50
C LEU A 50 -5.46 18.82 -2.81
N ARG A 51 -6.72 18.52 -3.15
CA ARG A 51 -7.40 17.32 -2.63
C ARG A 51 -6.73 16.05 -3.13
N GLU A 52 -6.36 15.99 -4.41
CA GLU A 52 -5.65 14.85 -4.98
C GLU A 52 -4.27 14.63 -4.33
N THR A 53 -3.48 15.69 -4.13
CA THR A 53 -2.17 15.58 -3.48
C THR A 53 -2.30 15.17 -2.02
N ASN A 54 -3.25 15.73 -1.28
CA ASN A 54 -3.53 15.34 0.10
C ASN A 54 -3.98 13.87 0.21
N ASN A 55 -4.86 13.41 -0.69
CA ASN A 55 -5.29 12.01 -0.72
C ASN A 55 -4.11 11.07 -0.96
N ARG A 56 -3.21 11.45 -1.88
CA ARG A 56 -2.00 10.66 -2.15
C ARG A 56 -1.04 10.63 -0.96
N LEU A 57 -0.84 11.77 -0.29
CA LEU A 57 -0.03 11.84 0.93
C LEU A 57 -0.63 10.95 2.04
N ALA A 58 -1.96 10.99 2.22
CA ALA A 58 -2.65 10.13 3.18
C ALA A 58 -2.46 8.64 2.88
N THR A 59 -2.54 8.23 1.60
CA THR A 59 -2.24 6.84 1.21
C THR A 59 -0.80 6.44 1.50
N ILE A 60 0.18 7.33 1.26
CA ILE A 60 1.59 7.06 1.60
C ILE A 60 1.74 6.83 3.10
N VAL A 61 1.17 7.71 3.93
CA VAL A 61 1.21 7.57 5.39
C VAL A 61 0.56 6.27 5.86
N ASN A 62 -0.57 5.87 5.26
CA ASN A 62 -1.23 4.61 5.61
C ASN A 62 -0.40 3.39 5.20
N LEU A 63 0.34 3.46 4.09
CA LEU A 63 1.26 2.40 3.69
C LEU A 63 2.46 2.32 4.64
N GLU A 64 3.04 3.47 5.02
CA GLU A 64 4.13 3.55 6.01
C GLU A 64 3.71 2.89 7.34
N LYS A 65 2.50 3.17 7.84
CA LYS A 65 1.94 2.54 9.06
C LYS A 65 1.81 1.02 8.93
N LYS A 66 1.26 0.53 7.82
CA LYS A 66 1.14 -0.92 7.58
C LYS A 66 2.49 -1.63 7.53
N VAL A 67 3.51 -0.97 6.99
CA VAL A 67 4.88 -1.51 6.98
C VAL A 67 5.44 -1.56 8.40
N GLN A 68 5.25 -0.52 9.21
CA GLN A 68 5.66 -0.53 10.62
C GLN A 68 4.96 -1.64 11.41
N GLU A 69 3.64 -1.79 11.27
CA GLU A 69 2.88 -2.88 11.89
C GLU A 69 3.39 -4.27 11.45
N MET A 70 3.72 -4.44 10.17
CA MET A 70 4.30 -5.68 9.67
C MET A 70 5.69 -5.95 10.28
N ILE A 71 6.51 -4.92 10.48
CA ILE A 71 7.83 -5.06 11.10
C ILE A 71 7.68 -5.46 12.57
N VAL A 72 6.79 -4.81 13.31
CA VAL A 72 6.51 -5.12 14.72
C VAL A 72 6.01 -6.56 14.86
N THR A 73 4.99 -6.95 14.09
CA THR A 73 4.46 -8.32 14.15
C THR A 73 5.47 -9.38 13.74
N LYS A 74 6.39 -9.07 12.80
CA LYS A 74 7.49 -9.97 12.46
C LYS A 74 8.50 -10.07 13.60
N ALA A 75 8.85 -8.95 14.23
CA ALA A 75 9.77 -8.93 15.38
C ALA A 75 9.19 -9.71 16.57
N GLU A 76 7.91 -9.52 16.88
CA GLU A 76 7.19 -10.27 17.91
C GLU A 76 7.17 -11.78 17.61
N LYS A 77 6.89 -12.18 16.36
CA LYS A 77 6.92 -13.59 15.96
C LYS A 77 8.31 -14.22 16.00
N LEU A 78 9.36 -13.44 15.78
CA LEU A 78 10.75 -13.91 15.87
C LEU A 78 11.24 -13.97 17.33
N ALA A 79 10.75 -13.08 18.18
CA ALA A 79 11.02 -13.05 19.62
C ALA A 79 10.20 -14.09 20.40
N ALA A 80 9.04 -14.50 19.88
CA ALA A 80 8.28 -15.60 20.43
C ALA A 80 9.11 -16.89 20.36
N PRO A 81 9.31 -17.60 21.48
CA PRO A 81 9.99 -18.88 21.46
C PRO A 81 9.23 -19.82 20.53
N LYS A 82 9.94 -20.44 19.57
CA LYS A 82 9.38 -21.50 18.74
C LYS A 82 8.88 -22.58 19.68
N GLU A 83 7.58 -22.60 19.97
CA GLU A 83 6.96 -23.75 20.61
C GLU A 83 7.33 -24.94 19.74
N LYS A 84 8.20 -25.79 20.29
CA LYS A 84 8.59 -27.04 19.68
C LYS A 84 7.27 -27.72 19.34
N LYS A 85 6.99 -27.88 18.05
CA LYS A 85 5.96 -28.79 17.56
C LYS A 85 6.38 -30.19 18.00
N SER A 86 6.13 -30.50 19.26
CA SER A 86 6.13 -31.84 19.78
C SER A 86 5.04 -32.58 19.02
N ARG A 87 5.44 -33.66 18.36
CA ARG A 87 4.58 -34.75 17.87
C ARG A 87 3.53 -34.36 16.82
N LYS A 88 4.00 -34.14 15.59
CA LYS A 88 3.21 -34.56 14.40
C LYS A 88 4.05 -34.93 13.17
N LYS A 89 5.35 -35.20 13.36
CA LYS A 89 6.23 -35.67 12.27
C LYS A 89 6.33 -37.20 12.14
N GLU A 90 5.86 -37.98 13.11
CA GLU A 90 5.94 -39.46 13.01
C GLU A 90 4.73 -40.11 12.31
N ALA A 91 3.64 -39.38 12.02
CA ALA A 91 2.46 -39.97 11.39
C ALA A 91 2.39 -39.77 9.85
N GLN A 92 3.41 -39.19 9.22
CA GLN A 92 3.37 -38.87 7.78
C GLN A 92 4.53 -39.44 6.97
N GLU A 93 5.35 -40.33 7.55
CA GLU A 93 6.44 -41.00 6.83
C GLU A 93 6.05 -42.34 6.20
N GLU A 94 4.86 -42.89 6.45
CA GLU A 94 4.52 -44.26 5.98
C GLU A 94 3.27 -44.40 5.10
N ALA A 95 2.64 -43.30 4.68
CA ALA A 95 1.61 -43.38 3.65
C ALA A 95 2.26 -43.23 2.27
N GLU A 96 2.76 -44.32 1.70
CA GLU A 96 3.26 -44.36 0.32
C GLU A 96 2.27 -43.65 -0.63
N SER A 97 2.78 -42.67 -1.37
CA SER A 97 2.00 -41.94 -2.36
C SER A 97 1.40 -42.92 -3.38
N LYS A 98 0.13 -42.71 -3.80
CA LYS A 98 -0.51 -43.44 -4.91
C LYS A 98 0.39 -43.55 -6.16
N ARG A 99 1.29 -42.58 -6.35
CA ARG A 99 2.27 -42.57 -7.45
C ARG A 99 3.37 -43.63 -7.30
N GLN A 100 3.83 -43.90 -6.08
CA GLN A 100 4.82 -44.94 -5.78
C GLN A 100 4.21 -46.33 -5.93
N GLN A 101 2.98 -46.54 -5.45
CA GLN A 101 2.24 -47.81 -5.62
C GLN A 101 2.01 -48.15 -7.09
N LYS A 102 1.62 -47.16 -7.93
CA LYS A 102 1.42 -47.37 -9.37
C LYS A 102 2.73 -47.70 -10.11
N LYS A 103 3.87 -47.21 -9.61
CA LYS A 103 5.20 -47.46 -10.18
C LYS A 103 5.70 -48.87 -9.83
N LYS A 104 5.42 -49.38 -8.62
CA LYS A 104 5.70 -50.76 -8.22
C LYS A 104 4.88 -51.77 -9.02
N LYS A 105 3.55 -51.58 -9.13
CA LYS A 105 2.68 -52.42 -9.97
C LYS A 105 3.09 -52.46 -11.44
N LYS A 106 3.64 -51.37 -11.98
CA LYS A 106 4.12 -51.33 -13.37
C LYS A 106 5.48 -52.01 -13.57
N LYS A 107 6.27 -52.16 -12.50
CA LYS A 107 7.52 -52.91 -12.52
C LYS A 107 7.28 -54.42 -12.37
N GLU A 108 6.34 -54.81 -11.50
CA GLU A 108 5.95 -56.22 -11.33
C GLU A 108 5.32 -56.79 -12.61
N LYS A 109 4.42 -56.05 -13.27
CA LYS A 109 3.85 -56.45 -14.57
C LYS A 109 4.81 -56.44 -15.77
N LYS A 110 6.07 -56.05 -15.56
CA LYS A 110 7.11 -56.06 -16.60
C LYS A 110 8.17 -57.13 -16.36
N ALA A 111 8.10 -57.83 -15.23
CA ALA A 111 9.02 -58.88 -14.83
C ALA A 111 8.40 -60.28 -14.91
N GLU A 112 7.14 -60.36 -15.38
CA GLU A 112 6.42 -61.56 -15.83
C GLU A 112 6.27 -61.47 -17.35
#